data_AF-A0A6I8WDT7-F1
#
_entry.id   AF-A0A6I8WDT7-F1
#
_cell.length_a   1.000
_cell.length_b   1.000
_cell.length_c   1.000
_cell.angle_alpha   90.00
_cell.angle_beta   90.00
_cell.angle_gamma   90.00
#
_symmetry.space_group_name_H-M   'P 1'
#
loop_
_entity.id
_entity.type
_entity.pdbx_description
1 polymer ?
#
loop_
_entity_poly.entity_id
_entity_poly.type
_entity_poly.pdbx_seq_one_letter_code
_entity_poly.pdbx_strand_id
1 'polypeptide(L)'
;MLGRDQGSMLAALLLLLCSCTAPAAANLNMSALCLMVPDGMFVSSQADCSSYYQCQGATASLLSCSNGQYFDKDAQMCVASSQSTCASKSQPCLGKAVGTFQADSSSCGGYWYCSASGALSGSCPSGENFDPTKSACVYPYQYACTVSTVDNGSGASLEVSLNLCSIIENGFYFGSASNCSGWNYCQDNVLHTGTCQNGLIFNVNGRSCGYRGSSSCAQVTNDPSLTAAAAPSNCTTSGEKKAATACNQYYLCTGSTYSLITCATGSYYDTVSMQCVSRMQARNDCDRCLGSTKTFVNAYSNSSCDQYLYCVNGVQQAIETCPVNYYFNENVGSCVYETEPQFDFCNPTKASGVPATTAATNTTTSASTTTKATATNTTAKPV
;
A
#
# COMPACT_ATOMS: atom_id res chain seq x y z
N MET A 1 -44.49 -52.00 -43.79
CA MET A 1 -45.43 -51.68 -42.69
C MET A 1 -44.84 -52.22 -41.39
N LEU A 2 -45.02 -51.49 -40.28
CA LEU A 2 -44.44 -51.66 -38.93
C LEU A 2 -43.01 -51.09 -38.84
N GLY A 3 -42.67 -50.06 -38.06
CA GLY A 3 -43.20 -49.55 -36.77
C GLY A 3 -42.06 -49.68 -35.75
N ARG A 4 -41.20 -48.66 -35.58
CA ARG A 4 -41.16 -47.70 -34.46
C ARG A 4 -40.84 -48.35 -33.09
N ASP A 5 -39.62 -48.15 -32.62
CA ASP A 5 -39.35 -47.94 -31.18
C ASP A 5 -38.16 -47.00 -30.99
N GLN A 6 -38.39 -45.88 -30.31
CA GLN A 6 -37.37 -44.88 -29.97
C GLN A 6 -36.88 -45.13 -28.55
N GLY A 7 -35.63 -45.58 -28.41
CA GLY A 7 -34.90 -45.57 -27.14
C GLY A 7 -34.26 -44.20 -26.91
N SER A 8 -34.79 -43.45 -25.94
CA SER A 8 -34.21 -42.19 -25.48
C SER A 8 -32.95 -42.47 -24.64
N MET A 9 -31.77 -42.20 -25.21
CA MET A 9 -30.49 -42.21 -24.48
C MET A 9 -30.24 -40.80 -23.92
N LEU A 10 -30.39 -40.67 -22.61
CA LEU A 10 -29.93 -39.51 -21.82
C LEU A 10 -28.41 -39.40 -21.92
N ALA A 11 -27.91 -38.55 -22.80
CA ALA A 11 -26.52 -38.10 -22.79
C ALA A 11 -26.38 -36.97 -21.75
N ALA A 12 -26.03 -37.32 -20.52
CA ALA A 12 -25.60 -36.35 -19.51
C ALA A 12 -24.23 -35.79 -19.92
N LEU A 13 -24.25 -34.64 -20.60
CA LEU A 13 -23.07 -33.87 -20.93
C LEU A 13 -22.51 -33.23 -19.64
N LEU A 14 -21.61 -33.94 -18.97
CA LEU A 14 -20.78 -33.37 -17.90
C LEU A 14 -19.84 -32.32 -18.51
N LEU A 15 -20.33 -31.09 -18.59
CA LEU A 15 -19.50 -29.90 -18.75
C LEU A 15 -18.64 -29.75 -17.50
N LEU A 16 -17.46 -30.36 -17.53
CA LEU A 16 -16.34 -29.97 -16.68
C LEU A 16 -15.93 -28.55 -17.08
N LEU A 17 -16.64 -27.57 -16.52
CA LEU A 17 -16.16 -26.20 -16.41
C LEU A 17 -14.92 -26.26 -15.52
N CYS A 18 -13.76 -26.37 -16.16
CA CYS A 18 -12.50 -26.08 -15.53
C CYS A 18 -12.54 -24.59 -15.21
N SER A 19 -13.05 -24.26 -14.02
CA SER A 19 -12.94 -22.93 -13.43
C SER A 19 -11.46 -22.71 -13.15
N CYS A 20 -10.74 -22.27 -14.18
CA CYS A 20 -9.45 -21.65 -14.00
C CYS A 20 -9.75 -20.29 -13.36
N THR A 21 -9.95 -20.27 -12.05
CA THR A 21 -9.90 -19.03 -11.29
C THR A 21 -8.47 -18.56 -11.37
N ALA A 22 -8.17 -17.76 -12.38
CA ALA A 22 -6.95 -16.98 -12.41
C ALA A 22 -6.88 -16.25 -11.06
N PRO A 23 -5.75 -16.33 -10.33
CA PRO A 23 -5.61 -15.53 -9.13
C PRO A 23 -5.86 -14.08 -9.52
N ALA A 24 -6.69 -13.38 -8.73
CA ALA A 24 -6.91 -11.96 -8.91
C ALA A 24 -5.53 -11.30 -8.91
N ALA A 25 -5.08 -10.80 -10.06
CA ALA A 25 -3.93 -9.92 -10.10
C ALA A 25 -4.21 -8.80 -9.09
N ALA A 26 -3.32 -8.60 -8.13
CA ALA A 26 -3.50 -7.56 -7.13
C ALA A 26 -3.66 -6.23 -7.87
N ASN A 27 -4.87 -5.66 -7.84
CA ASN A 27 -5.13 -4.38 -8.46
C ASN A 27 -4.30 -3.33 -7.71
N LEU A 28 -3.62 -2.47 -8.47
CA LEU A 28 -2.85 -1.37 -7.91
C LEU A 28 -3.72 -0.50 -7.00
N ASN A 29 -3.24 -0.18 -5.80
CA ASN A 29 -3.94 0.76 -4.93
C ASN A 29 -3.73 2.19 -5.44
N MET A 30 -4.71 2.67 -6.20
CA MET A 30 -4.61 3.99 -6.82
C MET A 30 -4.59 5.14 -5.81
N SER A 31 -5.17 4.97 -4.61
CA SER A 31 -5.09 6.00 -3.55
C SER A 31 -3.66 6.15 -3.03
N ALA A 32 -2.96 5.03 -2.86
CA ALA A 32 -1.56 5.03 -2.47
C ALA A 32 -0.64 5.54 -3.59
N LEU A 33 -0.95 5.22 -4.85
CA LEU A 33 -0.23 5.76 -5.99
C LEU A 33 -0.42 7.28 -6.10
N CYS A 34 -1.63 7.79 -5.89
CA CYS A 34 -1.89 9.23 -5.95
C CYS A 34 -1.09 10.03 -4.91
N LEU A 35 -0.72 9.43 -3.77
CA LEU A 35 0.19 10.06 -2.80
C LEU A 35 1.64 10.16 -3.28
N MET A 36 2.03 9.39 -4.29
CA MET A 36 3.37 9.43 -4.89
C MET A 36 3.47 10.46 -6.01
N VAL A 37 2.36 10.84 -6.64
CA VAL A 37 2.34 11.79 -7.77
C VAL A 37 1.79 13.16 -7.36
N PRO A 38 2.18 14.25 -8.06
CA PRO A 38 1.66 15.58 -7.79
C PRO A 38 0.13 15.67 -7.89
N ASP A 39 -0.45 16.51 -7.05
CA ASP A 39 -1.87 16.88 -7.14
C ASP A 39 -2.23 17.39 -8.55
N GLY A 40 -3.38 16.93 -9.05
CA GLY A 40 -3.91 17.26 -10.38
C GLY A 40 -3.39 16.38 -11.51
N MET A 41 -2.40 15.52 -11.27
CA MET A 41 -1.87 14.60 -12.28
C MET A 41 -2.89 13.53 -12.68
N PHE A 42 -2.87 13.16 -13.96
CA PHE A 42 -3.62 12.03 -14.47
C PHE A 42 -2.73 10.79 -14.64
N VAL A 43 -3.26 9.63 -14.27
CA VAL A 43 -2.55 8.34 -14.38
C VAL A 43 -3.44 7.31 -15.09
N SER A 44 -2.84 6.49 -15.95
CA SER A 44 -3.60 5.50 -16.75
C SER A 44 -4.18 4.40 -15.87
N SER A 45 -5.33 3.86 -16.30
CA SER A 45 -5.83 2.59 -15.76
C SER A 45 -5.00 1.41 -16.26
N GLN A 46 -4.76 0.43 -15.39
CA GLN A 46 -4.18 -0.86 -15.80
C GLN A 46 -5.22 -1.80 -16.43
N ALA A 47 -6.51 -1.53 -16.23
CA ALA A 47 -7.59 -2.41 -16.68
C ALA A 47 -7.90 -2.22 -18.18
N ASP A 48 -7.92 -0.97 -18.64
CA ASP A 48 -8.31 -0.59 -20.00
C ASP A 48 -7.74 0.77 -20.39
N CYS A 49 -7.71 1.05 -21.70
CA CYS A 49 -7.18 2.32 -22.22
C CYS A 49 -8.17 3.48 -22.25
N SER A 50 -9.46 3.22 -22.00
CA SER A 50 -10.49 4.26 -21.96
C SER A 50 -10.61 4.93 -20.60
N SER A 51 -10.08 4.32 -19.55
CA SER A 51 -10.17 4.79 -18.16
C SER A 51 -8.85 5.34 -17.67
N TYR A 52 -8.93 6.34 -16.80
CA TYR A 52 -7.78 6.97 -16.16
C TYR A 52 -8.21 7.57 -14.82
N TYR A 53 -7.26 7.99 -14.00
CA TYR A 53 -7.54 8.54 -12.68
C TYR A 53 -6.95 9.94 -12.56
N GLN A 54 -7.69 10.85 -11.94
CA GLN A 54 -7.17 12.13 -11.47
C GLN A 54 -6.76 12.01 -10.01
N CYS A 55 -5.52 12.38 -9.70
CA CYS A 55 -4.99 12.34 -8.35
C CYS A 55 -5.15 13.68 -7.62
N GLN A 56 -5.67 13.61 -6.39
CA GLN A 56 -5.73 14.74 -5.46
C GLN A 56 -5.49 14.22 -4.04
N GLY A 57 -4.25 14.34 -3.55
CA GLY A 57 -3.77 13.69 -2.35
C GLY A 57 -3.94 12.17 -2.44
N ALA A 58 -4.60 11.57 -1.45
CA ALA A 58 -4.94 10.15 -1.49
C ALA A 58 -6.20 9.83 -2.34
N THR A 59 -6.85 10.84 -2.94
CA THR A 59 -8.07 10.62 -3.71
C THR A 59 -7.74 10.31 -5.16
N ALA A 60 -8.20 9.16 -5.64
CA ALA A 60 -8.13 8.76 -7.04
C ALA A 60 -9.53 8.80 -7.66
N SER A 61 -9.81 9.81 -8.48
CA SER A 61 -11.09 9.93 -9.17
C SER A 61 -11.04 9.23 -10.52
N LEU A 62 -11.80 8.14 -10.69
CA LEU A 62 -11.93 7.42 -11.95
C LEU A 62 -12.67 8.29 -13.00
N LEU A 63 -12.07 8.42 -14.17
CA LEU A 63 -12.55 9.17 -15.32
C LEU A 63 -12.50 8.28 -16.56
N SER A 64 -13.24 8.67 -17.59
CA SER A 64 -13.29 7.94 -18.86
C SER A 64 -13.17 8.87 -20.06
N CYS A 65 -12.45 8.42 -21.08
CA CYS A 65 -12.39 9.05 -22.38
C CYS A 65 -13.70 8.85 -23.16
N SER A 66 -13.97 9.74 -24.11
CA SER A 66 -15.12 9.57 -25.01
C SER A 66 -14.91 8.36 -25.93
N ASN A 67 -15.99 7.87 -26.54
CA ASN A 67 -15.93 6.76 -27.49
C ASN A 67 -14.90 7.01 -28.60
N GLY A 68 -14.05 6.02 -28.85
CA GLY A 68 -12.98 6.10 -29.86
C GLY A 68 -11.72 6.84 -29.42
N GLN A 69 -11.65 7.28 -28.15
CA GLN A 69 -10.47 7.90 -27.56
C GLN A 69 -9.89 7.04 -26.44
N TYR A 70 -8.58 7.14 -26.27
CA TYR A 70 -7.84 6.49 -25.19
C TYR A 70 -6.95 7.49 -24.47
N PHE A 71 -6.78 7.28 -23.18
CA PHE A 71 -5.93 8.14 -22.36
C PHE A 71 -4.47 7.87 -22.71
N ASP A 72 -3.76 8.93 -23.10
CA ASP A 72 -2.32 8.87 -23.28
C ASP A 72 -1.65 9.54 -22.08
N LYS A 73 -0.87 8.74 -21.35
CA LYS A 73 -0.22 9.21 -20.12
C LYS A 73 0.76 10.34 -20.40
N ASP A 74 1.51 10.29 -21.50
CA ASP A 74 2.55 11.27 -21.79
C ASP A 74 1.96 12.56 -22.36
N ALA A 75 0.80 12.48 -23.04
CA ALA A 75 0.03 13.66 -23.42
C ALA A 75 -0.86 14.21 -22.29
N GLN A 76 -1.00 13.47 -21.18
CA GLN A 76 -1.90 13.77 -20.05
C GLN A 76 -3.34 14.05 -20.49
N MET A 77 -3.81 13.41 -21.57
CA MET A 77 -5.15 13.64 -22.13
C MET A 77 -5.66 12.47 -22.97
N CYS A 78 -6.97 12.46 -23.21
CA CYS A 78 -7.58 11.55 -24.17
C CYS A 78 -7.22 11.94 -25.60
N VAL A 79 -6.61 11.02 -26.34
CA VAL A 79 -6.28 11.16 -27.76
C VAL A 79 -7.05 10.14 -28.59
N ALA A 80 -7.06 10.28 -29.91
CA ALA A 80 -7.66 9.26 -30.78
C ALA A 80 -7.02 7.89 -30.52
N SER A 81 -7.81 6.82 -30.53
CA SER A 81 -7.32 5.47 -30.21
C SER A 81 -6.12 5.01 -31.05
N SER A 82 -6.02 5.48 -32.30
CA SER A 82 -4.89 5.22 -33.21
C SER A 82 -3.61 5.98 -32.88
N GLN A 83 -3.69 7.02 -32.05
CA GLN A 83 -2.57 7.88 -31.64
C GLN A 83 -2.12 7.62 -30.21
N SER A 84 -2.96 6.98 -29.39
CA SER A 84 -2.63 6.70 -27.99
C SER A 84 -1.51 5.68 -27.88
N THR A 85 -0.58 5.93 -26.95
CA THR A 85 0.50 5.00 -26.61
C THR A 85 0.12 4.02 -25.48
N CYS A 86 -1.14 4.01 -25.04
CA CYS A 86 -1.62 3.16 -23.97
C CYS A 86 -1.28 1.69 -24.19
N ALA A 87 -0.68 1.08 -23.16
CA ALA A 87 -0.47 -0.36 -23.08
C ALA A 87 -1.23 -0.86 -21.84
N SER A 88 -2.38 -1.50 -22.07
CA SER A 88 -3.17 -2.16 -21.02
C SER A 88 -3.18 -3.66 -21.23
N LYS A 89 -3.57 -4.42 -20.18
CA LYS A 89 -3.66 -5.88 -20.26
C LYS A 89 -4.62 -6.36 -21.36
N SER A 90 -5.70 -5.62 -21.61
CA SER A 90 -6.70 -5.97 -22.62
C SER A 90 -6.32 -5.52 -24.03
N GLN A 91 -5.37 -4.57 -24.16
CA GLN A 91 -5.01 -3.94 -25.43
C GLN A 91 -3.50 -3.65 -25.52
N PRO A 92 -2.63 -4.68 -25.44
CA PRO A 92 -1.19 -4.47 -25.27
C PRO A 92 -0.47 -3.88 -26.50
N CYS A 93 -1.02 -4.03 -27.70
CA CYS A 93 -0.42 -3.55 -28.97
C CYS A 93 -1.10 -2.31 -29.55
N LEU A 94 -1.98 -1.69 -28.78
CA LEU A 94 -2.80 -0.58 -29.24
C LEU A 94 -1.96 0.67 -29.51
N GLY A 95 -2.16 1.28 -30.68
CA GLY A 95 -1.38 2.44 -31.13
C GLY A 95 0.11 2.16 -31.38
N LYS A 96 0.52 0.88 -31.37
CA LYS A 96 1.90 0.47 -31.66
C LYS A 96 2.02 -0.02 -33.09
N ALA A 97 3.18 0.25 -33.71
CA ALA A 97 3.45 -0.19 -35.07
C ALA A 97 3.56 -1.72 -35.15
N VAL A 98 3.13 -2.30 -36.28
CA VAL A 98 3.36 -3.73 -36.56
C VAL A 98 4.87 -4.01 -36.55
N GLY A 99 5.27 -5.10 -35.91
CA GLY A 99 6.66 -5.50 -35.74
C GLY A 99 7.31 -5.02 -34.43
N THR A 100 6.59 -4.24 -33.61
CA THR A 100 7.10 -3.77 -32.31
C THR A 100 6.82 -4.75 -31.17
N PHE A 101 7.51 -4.54 -30.05
CA PHE A 101 7.32 -5.31 -28.82
C PHE A 101 6.86 -4.41 -27.68
N GLN A 102 6.01 -4.91 -26.79
CA GLN A 102 5.52 -4.21 -25.60
C GLN A 102 5.75 -5.08 -24.37
N ALA A 103 6.14 -4.46 -23.25
CA ALA A 103 6.29 -5.19 -22.00
C ALA A 103 4.93 -5.72 -21.51
N ASP A 104 4.93 -6.91 -20.94
CA ASP A 104 3.77 -7.41 -20.20
C ASP A 104 3.72 -6.71 -18.84
N SER A 105 2.63 -6.01 -18.55
CA SER A 105 2.43 -5.34 -17.27
C SER A 105 2.29 -6.32 -16.08
N SER A 106 2.15 -7.62 -16.35
CA SER A 106 1.98 -8.67 -15.34
C SER A 106 3.16 -9.64 -15.22
N SER A 107 4.22 -9.46 -16.01
CA SER A 107 5.42 -10.29 -15.92
C SER A 107 6.66 -9.52 -16.36
N CYS A 108 7.70 -9.48 -15.52
CA CYS A 108 8.95 -8.79 -15.87
C CYS A 108 9.67 -9.41 -17.07
N GLY A 109 9.58 -10.72 -17.27
CA GLY A 109 10.09 -11.40 -18.46
C GLY A 109 9.07 -11.48 -19.60
N GLY A 110 7.81 -11.14 -19.35
CA GLY A 110 6.74 -11.24 -20.34
C GLY A 110 6.76 -10.08 -21.33
N TYR A 111 6.38 -10.37 -22.57
CA TYR A 111 6.24 -9.36 -23.61
C TYR A 111 5.16 -9.74 -24.63
N TRP A 112 4.75 -8.74 -25.40
CA TRP A 112 3.80 -8.86 -26.50
C TRP A 112 4.46 -8.42 -27.80
N TYR A 113 4.44 -9.28 -28.81
CA TYR A 113 4.80 -8.93 -30.18
C TYR A 113 3.57 -8.47 -30.96
N CYS A 114 3.64 -7.28 -31.53
CA CYS A 114 2.55 -6.66 -32.26
C CYS A 114 2.58 -7.07 -33.73
N SER A 115 1.88 -8.15 -34.06
CA SER A 115 1.75 -8.64 -35.43
C SER A 115 0.60 -7.95 -36.17
N ALA A 116 0.56 -8.10 -37.51
CA ALA A 116 -0.57 -7.64 -38.31
C ALA A 116 -1.91 -8.31 -37.93
N SER A 117 -1.85 -9.49 -37.30
CA SER A 117 -3.03 -10.25 -36.83
C SER A 117 -3.38 -10.01 -35.35
N GLY A 118 -2.64 -9.14 -34.64
CA GLY A 118 -2.84 -8.86 -33.22
C GLY A 118 -1.62 -9.15 -32.35
N ALA A 119 -1.81 -9.07 -31.03
CA ALA A 119 -0.75 -9.26 -30.05
C ALA A 119 -0.46 -10.76 -29.83
N LEU A 120 0.81 -11.14 -29.91
CA LEU A 120 1.30 -12.48 -29.58
C LEU A 120 2.12 -12.41 -28.29
N SER A 121 1.78 -13.20 -27.29
CA SER A 121 2.58 -13.25 -26.05
C SER A 121 3.88 -14.00 -26.24
N GLY A 122 4.90 -13.58 -25.50
CA GLY A 122 6.18 -14.26 -25.36
C GLY A 122 6.76 -14.03 -23.97
N SER A 123 7.80 -14.79 -23.65
CA SER A 123 8.50 -14.70 -22.38
C SER A 123 10.00 -14.81 -22.60
N CYS A 124 10.75 -14.02 -21.85
CA CYS A 124 12.19 -14.07 -21.79
C CYS A 124 12.69 -15.39 -21.18
N PRO A 125 13.95 -15.78 -21.46
CA PRO A 125 14.64 -16.84 -20.73
C PRO A 125 14.55 -16.65 -19.21
N SER A 126 14.68 -17.75 -18.47
CA SER A 126 14.54 -17.74 -17.01
C SER A 126 15.52 -16.75 -16.36
N GLY A 127 14.98 -15.84 -15.54
CA GLY A 127 15.76 -14.84 -14.80
C GLY A 127 16.10 -13.57 -15.58
N GLU A 128 15.59 -13.39 -16.81
CA GLU A 128 15.75 -12.17 -17.60
C GLU A 128 14.48 -11.32 -17.60
N ASN A 129 14.66 -10.00 -17.66
CA ASN A 129 13.60 -9.02 -17.79
C ASN A 129 13.49 -8.56 -19.25
N PHE A 130 12.28 -8.39 -19.74
CA PHE A 130 12.05 -7.76 -21.03
C PHE A 130 12.23 -6.24 -20.92
N ASP A 131 13.20 -5.71 -21.65
CA ASP A 131 13.44 -4.28 -21.80
C ASP A 131 12.69 -3.79 -23.06
N PRO A 132 11.54 -3.09 -22.91
CA PRO A 132 10.75 -2.62 -24.06
C PRO A 132 11.48 -1.57 -24.89
N THR A 133 12.45 -0.86 -24.30
CA THR A 133 13.24 0.17 -24.98
C THR A 133 14.28 -0.46 -25.90
N LYS A 134 14.89 -1.57 -25.47
CA LYS A 134 15.81 -2.37 -26.31
C LYS A 134 15.11 -3.42 -27.17
N SER A 135 13.82 -3.68 -26.92
CA SER A 135 13.08 -4.81 -27.50
C SER A 135 13.82 -6.14 -27.33
N ALA A 136 14.38 -6.35 -26.14
CA ALA A 136 15.26 -7.49 -25.86
C ALA A 136 15.11 -7.98 -24.42
N CYS A 137 15.40 -9.25 -24.21
CA CYS A 137 15.59 -9.81 -22.88
C CYS A 137 16.97 -9.42 -22.36
N VAL A 138 17.00 -8.84 -21.17
CA VAL A 138 18.21 -8.36 -20.52
C VAL A 138 18.25 -8.84 -19.08
N TYR A 139 19.44 -8.88 -18.48
CA TYR A 139 19.55 -9.21 -17.07
C TYR A 139 18.88 -8.16 -16.17
N PRO A 140 18.36 -8.53 -14.98
CA PRO A 140 17.63 -7.62 -14.09
C PRO A 140 18.39 -6.37 -13.66
N TYR A 141 19.72 -6.42 -13.61
CA TYR A 141 20.54 -5.23 -13.30
C TYR A 141 20.59 -4.20 -14.44
N GLN A 142 20.21 -4.59 -15.67
CA GLN A 142 20.19 -3.70 -16.84
C GLN A 142 18.83 -3.06 -17.07
N TYR A 143 17.76 -3.72 -16.65
CA TYR A 143 16.40 -3.19 -16.65
C TYR A 143 15.69 -3.65 -15.38
N ALA A 144 15.55 -2.71 -14.45
CA ALA A 144 14.91 -2.97 -13.17
C ALA A 144 13.40 -3.13 -13.39
N CYS A 145 12.93 -4.34 -13.17
CA CYS A 145 11.53 -4.64 -13.05
C CYS A 145 11.37 -5.38 -11.72
N THR A 146 10.68 -4.75 -10.78
CA THR A 146 10.49 -5.31 -9.45
C THR A 146 9.39 -6.34 -9.54
N VAL A 147 9.77 -7.63 -9.54
CA VAL A 147 8.86 -8.72 -9.24
C VAL A 147 8.95 -8.97 -7.74
N SER A 148 7.83 -8.93 -7.04
CA SER A 148 7.77 -9.66 -5.77
C SER A 148 7.07 -10.97 -5.94
N THR A 149 7.76 -12.00 -5.47
CA THR A 149 7.23 -13.32 -5.20
C THR A 149 6.44 -13.25 -3.89
N VAL A 150 5.12 -13.34 -3.97
CA VAL A 150 4.30 -13.53 -2.76
C VAL A 150 4.21 -15.04 -2.50
N ASP A 151 4.97 -15.53 -1.52
CA ASP A 151 4.89 -16.92 -1.07
C ASP A 151 3.59 -17.14 -0.28
N ASN A 152 2.55 -17.65 -0.94
CA ASN A 152 1.27 -17.96 -0.30
C ASN A 152 1.26 -19.29 0.51
N GLY A 153 2.43 -19.81 0.87
CA GLY A 153 2.57 -21.09 1.59
C GLY A 153 2.09 -22.32 0.79
N SER A 154 1.68 -22.16 -0.46
CA SER A 154 1.19 -23.23 -1.35
C SER A 154 2.14 -23.57 -2.49
N GLY A 155 3.37 -23.04 -2.48
CA GLY A 155 4.39 -23.31 -3.50
C GLY A 155 4.15 -22.64 -4.86
N ALA A 156 3.15 -21.77 -4.99
CA ALA A 156 2.92 -20.93 -6.16
C ALA A 156 3.22 -19.47 -5.82
N SER A 157 4.24 -18.89 -6.44
CA SER A 157 4.55 -17.46 -6.36
C SER A 157 3.58 -16.68 -7.24
N LEU A 158 2.92 -15.67 -6.67
CA LEU A 158 2.33 -14.62 -7.48
C LEU A 158 3.42 -13.59 -7.75
N GLU A 159 3.74 -13.38 -9.02
CA GLU A 159 4.67 -12.37 -9.49
C GLU A 159 3.92 -11.05 -9.70
N VAL A 160 4.19 -10.03 -8.87
CA VAL A 160 3.69 -8.67 -9.12
C VAL A 160 4.84 -7.84 -9.70
N SER A 161 4.86 -7.66 -11.03
CA SER A 161 5.81 -6.81 -11.74
C SER A 161 5.30 -5.37 -11.82
N LEU A 162 5.90 -4.44 -11.05
CA LEU A 162 5.47 -3.04 -11.06
C LEU A 162 6.43 -2.17 -11.86
N ASN A 163 6.10 -1.93 -13.14
CA ASN A 163 6.64 -0.79 -13.85
C ASN A 163 5.64 0.37 -13.82
N LEU A 164 5.78 1.27 -12.84
CA LEU A 164 4.93 2.45 -12.69
C LEU A 164 5.00 3.39 -13.91
N CYS A 165 6.07 3.34 -14.69
CA CYS A 165 6.21 4.15 -15.90
C CYS A 165 5.29 3.73 -17.05
N SER A 166 4.59 2.59 -16.93
CA SER A 166 3.51 2.23 -17.85
C SER A 166 2.23 3.04 -17.67
N ILE A 167 2.04 3.66 -16.50
CA ILE A 167 0.81 4.38 -16.13
C ILE A 167 1.07 5.84 -15.68
N ILE A 168 2.31 6.16 -15.34
CA ILE A 168 2.78 7.49 -14.97
C ILE A 168 3.47 8.14 -16.18
N GLU A 169 3.23 9.43 -16.39
CA GLU A 169 3.85 10.24 -17.46
C GLU A 169 5.40 10.18 -17.39
N ASN A 170 6.05 10.23 -18.55
CA ASN A 170 7.51 10.29 -18.65
C ASN A 170 8.05 11.70 -18.33
N GLY A 171 9.31 11.78 -17.86
CA GLY A 171 10.04 13.05 -17.79
C GLY A 171 9.86 13.86 -16.50
N PHE A 172 9.30 13.30 -15.43
CA PHE A 172 9.29 13.96 -14.12
C PHE A 172 9.56 13.00 -12.96
N TYR A 173 9.94 13.59 -11.83
CA TYR A 173 10.19 12.89 -10.59
C TYR A 173 8.92 12.74 -9.76
N PHE A 174 8.72 11.57 -9.16
CA PHE A 174 7.61 11.28 -8.25
C PHE A 174 8.12 10.53 -7.00
N GLY A 175 7.30 10.46 -5.95
CA GLY A 175 7.69 9.94 -4.65
C GLY A 175 7.84 8.42 -4.62
N SER A 176 8.53 7.91 -3.60
CA SER A 176 8.59 6.48 -3.29
C SER A 176 7.57 6.08 -2.22
N ALA A 177 6.94 4.91 -2.42
CA ALA A 177 5.99 4.33 -1.47
C ALA A 177 6.62 3.85 -0.16
N SER A 178 7.94 3.64 -0.13
CA SER A 178 8.66 3.06 1.03
C SER A 178 9.75 3.96 1.61
N ASN A 179 10.09 5.05 0.93
CA ASN A 179 11.20 5.92 1.34
C ASN A 179 10.84 7.39 1.11
N CYS A 180 10.80 8.20 2.16
CA CYS A 180 10.41 9.61 2.02
C CYS A 180 11.45 10.46 1.28
N SER A 181 12.73 10.09 1.35
CA SER A 181 13.77 10.67 0.50
C SER A 181 13.84 9.99 -0.85
N GLY A 182 13.16 8.86 -1.00
CA GLY A 182 13.09 8.11 -2.22
C GLY A 182 12.30 8.89 -3.26
N TRP A 183 12.87 8.94 -4.45
CA TRP A 183 12.23 9.44 -5.64
C TRP A 183 12.31 8.38 -6.73
N ASN A 184 11.38 8.50 -7.66
CA ASN A 184 11.28 7.72 -8.87
C ASN A 184 11.27 8.68 -10.06
N TYR A 185 11.72 8.23 -11.22
CA TYR A 185 11.75 9.00 -12.46
C TYR A 185 11.52 8.07 -13.64
N CYS A 186 10.62 8.46 -14.53
CA CYS A 186 10.33 7.69 -15.74
C CYS A 186 11.07 8.28 -16.93
N GLN A 187 11.95 7.49 -17.54
CA GLN A 187 12.63 7.83 -18.78
C GLN A 187 12.35 6.75 -19.82
N ASP A 188 11.66 7.11 -20.90
CA ASP A 188 11.36 6.16 -21.98
C ASP A 188 10.70 4.86 -21.48
N ASN A 189 9.76 4.98 -20.52
CA ASN A 189 9.11 3.89 -19.79
C ASN A 189 10.02 3.02 -18.91
N VAL A 190 11.26 3.46 -18.64
CA VAL A 190 12.16 2.84 -17.67
C VAL A 190 12.00 3.54 -16.32
N LEU A 191 11.75 2.75 -15.27
CA LEU A 191 11.68 3.25 -13.90
C LEU A 191 13.08 3.38 -13.32
N HIS A 192 13.49 4.62 -13.09
CA HIS A 192 14.68 4.96 -12.31
C HIS A 192 14.29 5.31 -10.89
N THR A 193 15.08 4.87 -9.92
CA THR A 193 14.86 5.18 -8.51
C THR A 193 16.11 5.78 -7.89
N GLY A 194 15.95 6.55 -6.82
CA GLY A 194 17.07 7.10 -6.09
C GLY A 194 16.63 7.74 -4.78
N THR A 195 17.59 8.36 -4.10
CA THR A 195 17.34 9.03 -2.82
C THR A 195 17.88 10.46 -2.84
N CYS A 196 17.19 11.35 -2.15
CA CYS A 196 17.65 12.70 -1.91
C CYS A 196 18.91 12.69 -1.02
N GLN A 197 19.90 13.50 -1.39
CA GLN A 197 21.17 13.62 -0.66
C GLN A 197 21.03 14.51 0.59
N ASN A 198 22.02 14.43 1.49
CA ASN A 198 22.15 15.31 2.66
C ASN A 198 20.92 15.32 3.60
N GLY A 199 20.19 14.20 3.68
CA GLY A 199 18.99 14.10 4.52
C GLY A 199 17.81 14.96 4.03
N LEU A 200 17.83 15.40 2.77
CA LEU A 200 16.69 16.07 2.15
C LEU A 200 15.56 15.07 1.90
N ILE A 201 14.33 15.58 1.81
CA ILE A 201 13.11 14.82 1.57
C ILE A 201 12.62 15.09 0.16
N PHE A 202 12.06 14.07 -0.50
CA PHE A 202 11.40 14.29 -1.78
C PHE A 202 10.04 14.94 -1.56
N ASN A 203 9.83 16.12 -2.15
CA ASN A 203 8.54 16.79 -2.19
C ASN A 203 7.82 16.37 -3.46
N VAL A 204 6.74 15.59 -3.31
CA VAL A 204 5.93 15.09 -4.42
C VAL A 204 5.34 16.22 -5.26
N ASN A 205 4.67 17.18 -4.65
CA ASN A 205 4.05 18.30 -5.37
C ASN A 205 5.09 19.24 -6.01
N GLY A 206 6.24 19.42 -5.36
CA GLY A 206 7.37 20.19 -5.89
C GLY A 206 8.24 19.44 -6.91
N ARG A 207 8.06 18.11 -7.03
CA ARG A 207 8.86 17.20 -7.88
C ARG A 207 10.37 17.30 -7.64
N SER A 208 10.78 17.62 -6.42
CA SER A 208 12.18 17.93 -6.10
C SER A 208 12.56 17.58 -4.68
N CYS A 209 13.84 17.30 -4.45
CA CYS A 209 14.40 17.19 -3.11
C CYS A 209 14.43 18.57 -2.43
N GLY A 210 13.98 18.63 -1.18
CA GLY A 210 13.97 19.86 -0.40
C GLY A 210 13.93 19.60 1.09
N TYR A 211 13.85 20.69 1.86
CA TYR A 211 13.66 20.59 3.30
C TYR A 211 12.25 20.10 3.64
N ARG A 212 12.11 19.61 4.87
CA ARG A 212 10.85 19.11 5.40
C ARG A 212 9.80 20.22 5.47
N GLY A 213 8.61 19.95 4.93
CA GLY A 213 7.43 20.80 4.97
C GLY A 213 6.21 20.07 5.55
N SER A 214 5.05 20.71 5.51
CA SER A 214 3.81 20.22 6.12
C SER A 214 3.24 18.94 5.48
N SER A 215 3.51 18.69 4.19
CA SER A 215 3.08 17.48 3.46
C SER A 215 4.19 16.44 3.30
N SER A 216 5.32 16.59 4.01
CA SER A 216 6.45 15.67 3.87
C SER A 216 6.08 14.23 4.23
N CYS A 217 6.54 13.30 3.40
CA CYS A 217 6.41 11.84 3.58
C CYS A 217 5.01 11.27 3.42
N ALA A 218 4.03 12.05 2.93
CA ALA A 218 2.70 11.51 2.64
C ALA A 218 2.74 10.36 1.61
N GLN A 219 3.75 10.34 0.73
CA GLN A 219 3.97 9.25 -0.23
C GLN A 219 4.28 7.89 0.40
N VAL A 220 4.81 7.85 1.64
CA VAL A 220 5.31 6.61 2.23
C VAL A 220 4.14 5.83 2.84
N THR A 221 3.53 4.99 2.00
CA THR A 221 2.37 4.17 2.35
C THR A 221 2.76 2.74 2.69
N ASN A 222 3.95 2.28 2.30
CA ASN A 222 4.34 0.86 2.29
C ASN A 222 3.26 -0.07 1.71
N ASP A 223 2.48 0.44 0.75
CA ASP A 223 1.42 -0.31 0.12
C ASP A 223 2.01 -1.54 -0.59
N PRO A 224 1.52 -2.76 -0.31
CA PRO A 224 2.00 -3.99 -0.97
C PRO A 224 1.93 -3.95 -2.48
N SER A 225 0.94 -3.26 -3.05
CA SER A 225 0.79 -3.11 -4.51
C SER A 225 1.79 -2.13 -5.12
N LEU A 226 2.64 -1.47 -4.32
CA LEU A 226 3.65 -0.49 -4.77
C LEU A 226 5.06 -0.82 -4.27
N THR A 227 5.15 -1.43 -3.09
CA THR A 227 6.42 -1.84 -2.45
C THR A 227 6.70 -3.31 -2.63
N ALA A 228 5.74 -4.05 -3.17
CA ALA A 228 5.88 -5.46 -3.43
C ALA A 228 6.11 -6.27 -2.12
N ALA A 229 5.72 -5.71 -0.97
CA ALA A 229 5.67 -6.41 0.31
C ALA A 229 4.59 -7.51 0.28
N ALA A 230 4.78 -8.59 1.05
CA ALA A 230 3.78 -9.64 1.14
C ALA A 230 2.49 -9.11 1.80
N ALA A 231 1.38 -9.12 1.05
CA ALA A 231 0.05 -8.87 1.60
C ALA A 231 -0.57 -10.21 2.06
N PRO A 232 -1.34 -10.23 3.16
CA PRO A 232 -2.21 -11.35 3.46
C PRO A 232 -3.23 -11.48 2.32
N SER A 233 -3.27 -12.64 1.68
CA SER A 233 -4.05 -12.84 0.45
C SER A 233 -5.47 -13.33 0.71
N ASN A 234 -5.64 -14.22 1.69
CA ASN A 234 -6.87 -14.98 1.88
C ASN A 234 -7.48 -14.67 3.24
N CYS A 235 -8.81 -14.61 3.30
CA CYS A 235 -9.56 -14.52 4.55
C CYS A 235 -10.84 -15.33 4.46
N THR A 236 -11.38 -15.73 5.60
CA THR A 236 -12.62 -16.54 5.67
C THR A 236 -13.78 -15.78 6.29
N THR A 237 -13.52 -14.70 7.00
CA THR A 237 -14.52 -13.97 7.78
C THR A 237 -14.67 -12.56 7.28
N SER A 238 -15.75 -12.29 6.52
CA SER A 238 -16.05 -10.93 6.05
C SER A 238 -16.11 -9.94 7.21
N GLY A 239 -15.45 -8.78 7.05
CA GLY A 239 -15.34 -7.76 8.08
C GLY A 239 -14.14 -7.93 9.03
N GLU A 240 -13.42 -9.05 9.00
CA GLU A 240 -12.17 -9.22 9.74
C GLU A 240 -11.16 -8.13 9.32
N LYS A 241 -10.50 -7.51 10.30
CA LYS A 241 -9.48 -6.50 10.08
C LYS A 241 -8.12 -6.99 10.60
N LYS A 242 -7.05 -6.69 9.85
CA LYS A 242 -5.66 -6.96 10.23
C LYS A 242 -4.79 -5.73 10.04
N ALA A 243 -3.84 -5.49 10.94
CA ALA A 243 -2.85 -4.43 10.75
C ALA A 243 -2.08 -4.65 9.45
N ALA A 244 -1.76 -3.56 8.75
CA ALA A 244 -0.82 -3.58 7.64
C ALA A 244 0.57 -3.12 8.11
N THR A 245 1.56 -3.22 7.22
CA THR A 245 2.95 -2.80 7.50
C THR A 245 3.04 -1.32 7.85
N ALA A 246 2.30 -0.45 7.14
CA ALA A 246 2.23 0.96 7.48
C ALA A 246 1.23 1.24 8.59
N CYS A 247 1.62 2.11 9.51
CA CYS A 247 0.80 2.46 10.67
C CYS A 247 -0.55 3.07 10.34
N ASN A 248 -0.67 3.73 9.18
CA ASN A 248 -1.92 4.33 8.70
C ASN A 248 -2.73 3.40 7.80
N GLN A 249 -2.45 2.10 7.78
CA GLN A 249 -3.14 1.15 6.92
C GLN A 249 -3.58 -0.12 7.66
N TYR A 250 -4.59 -0.77 7.12
CA TYR A 250 -5.07 -2.07 7.58
C TYR A 250 -5.74 -2.84 6.45
N TYR A 251 -5.78 -4.16 6.57
CA TYR A 251 -6.51 -5.03 5.67
C TYR A 251 -7.92 -5.27 6.17
N LEU A 252 -8.91 -5.19 5.29
CA LEU A 252 -10.31 -5.53 5.53
C LEU A 252 -10.71 -6.74 4.68
N CYS A 253 -11.20 -7.81 5.32
CA CYS A 253 -11.68 -8.98 4.61
C CYS A 253 -13.03 -8.69 3.93
N THR A 254 -13.11 -8.95 2.63
CA THR A 254 -14.35 -8.80 1.83
C THR A 254 -15.02 -10.14 1.53
N GLY A 255 -14.71 -11.17 2.34
CA GLY A 255 -15.34 -12.50 2.31
C GLY A 255 -14.42 -13.63 1.87
N SER A 256 -13.51 -13.37 0.94
CA SER A 256 -12.52 -14.35 0.46
C SER A 256 -11.09 -13.79 0.38
N THR A 257 -10.97 -12.47 0.25
CA THR A 257 -9.70 -11.77 0.07
C THR A 257 -9.63 -10.55 0.96
N TYR A 258 -8.42 -10.14 1.33
CA TYR A 258 -8.21 -8.87 2.00
C TYR A 258 -8.09 -7.74 0.98
N SER A 259 -8.71 -6.61 1.30
CA SER A 259 -8.49 -5.33 0.64
C SER A 259 -7.73 -4.41 1.57
N LEU A 260 -6.69 -3.74 1.09
CA LEU A 260 -5.97 -2.75 1.89
C LEU A 260 -6.77 -1.45 1.98
N ILE A 261 -6.91 -0.93 3.19
CA ILE A 261 -7.57 0.33 3.51
C ILE A 261 -6.54 1.28 4.13
N THR A 262 -6.54 2.53 3.66
CA THR A 262 -5.67 3.58 4.18
C THR A 262 -6.50 4.56 5.01
N CYS A 263 -6.06 4.81 6.24
CA CYS A 263 -6.62 5.83 7.11
C CYS A 263 -6.37 7.23 6.53
N ALA A 264 -7.26 8.17 6.85
CA ALA A 264 -7.08 9.58 6.47
C ALA A 264 -5.75 10.13 7.00
N THR A 265 -5.21 11.15 6.31
CA THR A 265 -3.94 11.80 6.66
C THR A 265 -3.86 12.16 8.16
N GLY A 266 -2.76 11.79 8.80
CA GLY A 266 -2.53 12.01 10.24
C GLY A 266 -3.21 11.01 11.17
N SER A 267 -3.95 10.04 10.64
CA SER A 267 -4.59 8.97 11.41
C SER A 267 -3.89 7.63 11.20
N TYR A 268 -3.78 6.87 12.28
CA TYR A 268 -3.19 5.54 12.30
C TYR A 268 -4.25 4.50 12.62
N TYR A 269 -4.10 3.30 12.08
CA TYR A 269 -4.93 2.17 12.46
C TYR A 269 -4.56 1.70 13.87
N ASP A 270 -5.52 1.73 14.79
CA ASP A 270 -5.39 1.20 16.14
C ASP A 270 -5.82 -0.27 16.18
N THR A 271 -4.89 -1.15 16.53
CA THR A 271 -5.12 -2.60 16.51
C THR A 271 -6.05 -3.08 17.62
N VAL A 272 -6.31 -2.24 18.62
CA VAL A 272 -7.17 -2.58 19.76
C VAL A 272 -8.63 -2.18 19.51
N SER A 273 -8.89 -0.92 19.12
CA SER A 273 -10.25 -0.46 18.76
C SER A 273 -10.67 -0.86 17.35
N MET A 274 -9.72 -1.31 16.51
CA MET A 274 -9.91 -1.63 15.11
C MET A 274 -10.44 -0.45 14.26
N GLN A 275 -10.09 0.78 14.66
CA GLN A 275 -10.46 2.03 13.99
C GLN A 275 -9.23 2.86 13.62
N CYS A 276 -9.39 3.77 12.67
CA CYS A 276 -8.41 4.83 12.45
C CYS A 276 -8.57 5.89 13.56
N VAL A 277 -7.50 6.15 14.30
CA VAL A 277 -7.45 7.15 15.38
C VAL A 277 -6.26 8.08 15.15
N SER A 278 -6.14 9.15 15.95
CA SER A 278 -4.97 10.03 15.82
C SER A 278 -3.67 9.25 16.10
N ARG A 279 -2.57 9.65 15.45
CA ARG A 279 -1.26 9.00 15.64
C ARG A 279 -0.82 8.87 17.11
N MET A 280 -1.20 9.83 17.95
CA MET A 280 -0.85 9.84 19.38
C MET A 280 -1.71 8.88 20.22
N GLN A 281 -2.72 8.24 19.64
CA GLN A 281 -3.61 7.28 20.32
C GLN A 281 -3.46 5.86 19.78
N ALA A 282 -2.97 5.69 18.55
CA ALA A 282 -2.96 4.39 17.90
C ALA A 282 -1.95 3.41 18.54
N ARG A 283 -2.47 2.30 19.05
CA ARG A 283 -1.73 1.13 19.52
C ARG A 283 -1.50 0.21 18.34
N ASN A 284 -0.34 0.35 17.73
CA ASN A 284 0.08 -0.46 16.60
C ASN A 284 1.59 -0.57 16.61
N ASP A 285 2.08 -1.80 16.53
CA ASP A 285 3.50 -2.13 16.49
C ASP A 285 3.99 -2.02 15.04
N CYS A 286 4.34 -0.80 14.65
CA CYS A 286 4.66 -0.43 13.28
C CYS A 286 5.69 0.72 13.27
N ASP A 287 6.19 1.08 12.08
CA ASP A 287 7.10 2.23 11.94
C ASP A 287 6.35 3.56 12.20
N ARG A 288 6.42 4.02 13.45
CA ARG A 288 5.79 5.27 13.90
C ARG A 288 6.49 6.53 13.38
N CYS A 289 7.58 6.41 12.61
CA CYS A 289 8.15 7.51 11.86
C CYS A 289 7.29 7.88 10.65
N LEU A 290 6.49 6.94 10.12
CA LEU A 290 5.66 7.13 8.93
C LEU A 290 4.64 8.25 9.12
N GLY A 291 4.75 9.34 8.35
CA GLY A 291 3.86 10.51 8.53
C GLY A 291 4.17 11.35 9.78
N SER A 292 5.30 11.11 10.47
CA SER A 292 5.77 11.98 11.55
C SER A 292 6.75 13.05 11.07
N THR A 293 6.51 14.26 11.57
CA THR A 293 7.34 15.47 11.66
C THR A 293 8.72 15.39 12.32
N LYS A 294 8.92 14.39 13.18
CA LYS A 294 9.97 14.43 14.18
C LYS A 294 11.18 13.57 13.80
N THR A 295 12.35 13.97 14.27
CA THR A 295 13.59 13.17 14.21
C THR A 295 13.52 11.99 15.18
N PHE A 296 12.81 12.15 16.28
CA PHE A 296 12.62 11.12 17.29
C PHE A 296 11.14 11.01 17.65
N VAL A 297 10.64 9.79 17.70
CA VAL A 297 9.26 9.48 18.06
C VAL A 297 9.24 8.35 19.07
N ASN A 298 8.19 8.24 19.88
CA ASN A 298 8.07 7.09 20.77
C ASN A 298 7.94 5.80 19.94
N ALA A 299 8.66 4.75 20.36
CA ALA A 299 8.42 3.40 19.88
C ALA A 299 7.11 2.86 20.48
N TYR A 300 6.50 1.87 19.81
CA TYR A 300 5.39 1.15 20.41
C TYR A 300 5.90 0.24 21.54
N SER A 301 5.14 0.16 22.63
CA SER A 301 5.44 -0.77 23.71
C SER A 301 4.19 -1.05 24.54
N ASN A 302 4.02 -2.30 24.98
CA ASN A 302 2.91 -2.66 25.85
C ASN A 302 3.20 -2.40 27.35
N SER A 303 4.41 -2.00 27.72
CA SER A 303 4.86 -2.03 29.11
C SER A 303 5.66 -0.80 29.57
N SER A 304 6.27 -0.04 28.66
CA SER A 304 7.10 1.12 29.02
C SER A 304 7.29 2.11 27.87
N CYS A 305 7.34 3.41 28.16
CA CYS A 305 7.71 4.47 27.20
C CYS A 305 9.22 4.76 27.13
N ASP A 306 10.09 3.84 27.53
CA ASP A 306 11.55 4.01 27.54
C ASP A 306 12.20 3.90 26.16
N GLN A 307 11.49 3.40 25.14
CA GLN A 307 12.04 3.27 23.79
C GLN A 307 11.54 4.36 22.83
N TYR A 308 12.41 4.74 21.90
CA TYR A 308 12.14 5.72 20.85
C TYR A 308 12.77 5.31 19.52
N LEU A 309 12.17 5.76 18.43
CA LEU A 309 12.67 5.51 17.08
C LEU A 309 13.47 6.72 16.62
N TYR A 310 14.64 6.48 16.03
CA TYR A 310 15.35 7.46 15.24
C TYR A 310 14.79 7.46 13.82
N CYS A 311 14.16 8.56 13.45
CA CYS A 311 13.54 8.77 12.16
C CYS A 311 14.47 9.56 11.25
N VAL A 312 14.80 8.97 10.11
CA VAL A 312 15.42 9.68 9.00
C VAL A 312 14.42 9.70 7.87
N ASN A 313 13.96 10.90 7.53
CA ASN A 313 13.00 11.10 6.45
C ASN A 313 11.74 10.22 6.65
N GLY A 314 11.11 10.34 7.82
CA GLY A 314 9.84 9.64 8.08
C GLY A 314 9.90 8.11 8.05
N VAL A 315 11.10 7.51 8.04
CA VAL A 315 11.31 6.06 8.13
C VAL A 315 12.20 5.77 9.33
N GLN A 316 11.84 4.74 10.09
CA GLN A 316 12.63 4.23 11.20
C GLN A 316 14.00 3.76 10.71
N GLN A 317 15.07 4.27 11.31
CA GLN A 317 16.44 3.81 11.08
C GLN A 317 16.95 2.94 12.22
N ALA A 318 16.56 3.30 13.45
CA ALA A 318 16.97 2.59 14.65
C ALA A 318 15.88 2.69 15.71
N ILE A 319 15.89 1.73 16.62
CA ILE A 319 15.19 1.80 17.89
C ILE A 319 16.25 1.98 18.98
N GLU A 320 16.03 2.98 19.83
CA GLU A 320 16.93 3.36 20.90
C GLU A 320 16.18 3.31 22.23
N THR A 321 16.91 3.12 23.33
CA THR A 321 16.35 3.08 24.68
C THR A 321 16.88 4.25 25.50
N CYS A 322 16.00 4.91 26.24
CA CYS A 322 16.37 5.94 27.19
C CYS A 322 17.24 5.36 28.33
N PRO A 323 18.04 6.20 29.00
CA PRO A 323 18.77 5.78 30.20
C PRO A 323 17.83 5.23 31.29
N VAL A 324 18.39 4.49 32.24
CA VAL A 324 17.64 3.95 33.39
C VAL A 324 16.89 5.08 34.12
N ASN A 325 15.61 4.86 34.42
CA ASN A 325 14.67 5.82 35.01
C ASN A 325 14.29 7.01 34.12
N TYR A 326 14.57 6.94 32.82
CA TYR A 326 14.08 7.91 31.85
C TYR A 326 13.09 7.27 30.87
N TYR A 327 12.16 8.09 30.41
CA TYR A 327 11.13 7.69 29.44
C TYR A 327 11.10 8.70 28.30
N PHE A 328 11.00 8.24 27.06
CA PHE A 328 10.92 9.14 25.93
C PHE A 328 9.55 9.83 25.91
N ASN A 329 9.55 11.16 25.90
CA ASN A 329 8.34 11.94 25.74
C ASN A 329 8.36 12.59 24.36
N GLU A 330 7.59 12.05 23.42
CA GLU A 330 7.57 12.56 22.06
C GLU A 330 7.07 14.01 21.95
N ASN A 331 6.26 14.52 22.87
CA ASN A 331 5.86 15.94 22.86
C ASN A 331 7.05 16.87 23.17
N VAL A 332 7.98 16.39 24.00
CA VAL A 332 9.22 17.11 24.34
C VAL A 332 10.33 16.81 23.32
N GLY A 333 10.31 15.61 22.71
CA GLY A 333 11.34 15.14 21.79
C GLY A 333 12.60 14.62 22.48
N SER A 334 12.51 14.26 23.77
CA SER A 334 13.64 13.77 24.56
C SER A 334 13.22 12.78 25.65
N CYS A 335 14.20 12.10 26.21
CA CYS A 335 14.05 11.32 27.44
C CYS A 335 13.81 12.26 28.64
N VAL A 336 12.75 12.02 29.41
CA VAL A 336 12.40 12.74 30.65
C VAL A 336 12.57 11.82 31.86
N TYR A 337 13.00 12.39 32.99
CA TYR A 337 13.36 11.64 34.20
C TYR A 337 12.12 11.31 35.06
N GLU A 338 12.06 10.08 35.58
CA GLU A 338 11.12 9.50 36.56
C GLU A 338 9.62 9.53 36.22
N THR A 339 9.15 10.48 35.42
CA THR A 339 7.75 10.62 35.04
C THR A 339 7.51 10.01 33.67
N GLU A 340 6.98 8.80 33.66
CA GLU A 340 6.60 8.12 32.42
C GLU A 340 5.38 8.81 31.77
N PRO A 341 5.46 9.22 30.49
CA PRO A 341 4.32 9.80 29.79
C PRO A 341 3.21 8.76 29.62
N GLN A 342 1.97 9.23 29.72
CA GLN A 342 0.78 8.39 29.70
C GLN A 342 0.23 8.31 28.28
N PHE A 343 0.92 7.56 27.41
CA PHE A 343 0.50 7.38 26.02
C PHE A 343 -0.07 5.99 25.79
N ASP A 344 -1.20 5.86 25.11
CA ASP A 344 -1.81 4.53 24.89
C ASP A 344 -0.89 3.58 24.10
N PHE A 345 -0.05 4.12 23.21
CA PHE A 345 0.86 3.37 22.37
C PHE A 345 2.16 2.92 23.06
N CYS A 346 2.48 3.47 24.24
CA CYS A 346 3.59 3.02 25.06
C CYS A 346 3.13 2.95 26.52
N ASN A 347 3.03 1.74 27.06
CA ASN A 347 2.43 1.46 28.38
C ASN A 347 0.90 1.80 28.48
N PRO A 348 0.04 1.09 27.73
CA PRO A 348 -1.41 1.34 27.71
C PRO A 348 -2.08 1.18 29.08
N THR A 349 -1.50 0.36 29.95
CA THR A 349 -2.04 0.01 31.27
C THR A 349 -2.02 1.21 32.22
N LYS A 350 -1.01 2.06 32.12
CA LYS A 350 -0.96 3.32 32.87
C LYS A 350 -1.82 4.39 32.21
N ALA A 351 -1.79 4.48 30.87
CA ALA A 351 -2.53 5.51 30.10
C ALA A 351 -4.05 5.42 30.26
N SER A 352 -4.61 4.21 30.30
CA SER A 352 -6.07 4.00 30.44
C SER A 352 -6.58 4.04 31.89
N GLY A 353 -5.69 4.14 32.90
CA GLY A 353 -6.08 3.94 34.31
C GLY A 353 -6.65 2.56 34.61
N VAL A 354 -6.48 1.60 33.68
CA VAL A 354 -6.96 0.22 33.78
C VAL A 354 -5.74 -0.68 33.99
N PRO A 355 -5.60 -1.34 35.15
CA PRO A 355 -4.51 -2.27 35.38
C PRO A 355 -4.50 -3.37 34.32
N ALA A 356 -3.32 -3.74 33.82
CA ALA A 356 -3.16 -4.94 32.98
C ALA A 356 -3.68 -6.16 33.74
N THR A 357 -4.87 -6.64 33.38
CA THR A 357 -5.37 -7.93 33.83
C THR A 357 -5.14 -8.96 32.74
N THR A 358 -4.15 -9.79 33.00
CA THR A 358 -3.93 -11.11 32.41
C THR A 358 -5.21 -11.95 32.40
N ALA A 359 -5.40 -12.64 31.28
CA ALA A 359 -5.90 -14.00 31.11
C ALA A 359 -6.95 -14.55 32.11
N ALA A 360 -8.08 -14.96 31.52
CA ALA A 360 -9.08 -15.92 31.97
C ALA A 360 -8.84 -16.64 33.32
N THR A 361 -9.81 -16.52 34.23
CA THR A 361 -10.37 -17.70 34.92
C THR A 361 -11.82 -17.41 35.33
N ASN A 362 -12.72 -18.27 34.86
CA ASN A 362 -14.09 -18.39 35.37
C ASN A 362 -14.07 -18.81 36.83
N THR A 363 -14.80 -18.14 37.72
CA THR A 363 -15.74 -18.77 38.68
C THR A 363 -16.54 -17.74 39.50
N THR A 364 -17.83 -17.69 39.19
CA THR A 364 -19.00 -17.71 40.08
C THR A 364 -19.04 -16.98 41.44
N THR A 365 -20.12 -16.18 41.54
CA THR A 365 -21.10 -16.00 42.63
C THR A 365 -20.83 -15.06 43.82
N SER A 366 -21.62 -13.97 43.78
CA SER A 366 -22.69 -13.60 44.73
C SER A 366 -22.43 -12.57 45.84
N ALA A 367 -23.22 -11.49 45.69
CA ALA A 367 -24.09 -10.84 46.66
C ALA A 367 -23.56 -9.69 47.55
N SER A 368 -24.17 -8.51 47.30
CA SER A 368 -24.78 -7.53 48.25
C SER A 368 -23.93 -7.03 49.43
N THR A 369 -23.86 -5.74 49.79
CA THR A 369 -24.98 -4.83 50.09
C THR A 369 -24.44 -3.41 50.39
N THR A 370 -25.15 -2.40 49.92
CA THR A 370 -25.40 -1.03 50.42
C THR A 370 -24.61 -0.45 51.62
N THR A 371 -24.11 0.78 51.50
CA THR A 371 -24.54 1.96 52.32
C THR A 371 -23.92 3.28 51.87
N LYS A 372 -24.71 4.34 52.06
CA LYS A 372 -24.54 5.73 51.67
C LYS A 372 -24.23 6.55 52.93
N ALA A 373 -23.29 7.50 52.87
CA ALA A 373 -23.23 8.61 53.82
C ALA A 373 -22.53 9.83 53.20
N THR A 374 -22.89 10.99 53.73
CA THR A 374 -22.95 12.31 53.09
C THR A 374 -22.09 13.32 53.85
N ALA A 375 -21.55 14.32 53.15
CA ALA A 375 -21.10 15.66 53.60
C ALA A 375 -19.87 15.71 54.56
N THR A 376 -19.01 16.74 54.58
CA THR A 376 -19.25 18.19 54.47
C THR A 376 -17.94 18.96 54.22
N ASN A 377 -18.08 20.18 53.67
CA ASN A 377 -17.11 21.27 53.45
C ASN A 377 -16.12 21.60 54.58
N THR A 378 -14.95 22.18 54.22
CA THR A 378 -14.44 23.53 54.63
C THR A 378 -12.99 23.75 54.11
N THR A 379 -12.79 24.63 53.10
CA THR A 379 -12.18 26.00 53.13
C THR A 379 -10.69 26.17 53.49
N ALA A 380 -9.99 26.81 52.53
CA ALA A 380 -8.95 27.86 52.65
C ALA A 380 -7.46 27.54 52.97
N LYS A 381 -6.66 27.55 51.89
CA LYS A 381 -5.39 28.30 51.57
C LYS A 381 -4.80 29.29 52.63
N PRO A 382 -3.58 29.85 52.45
CA PRO A 382 -2.24 29.33 52.06
C PRO A 382 -1.12 29.71 53.07
N VAL A 383 0.06 29.09 52.96
CA VAL A 383 1.39 29.74 53.00
C VAL A 383 2.25 29.12 51.91
#